data_AF-V5YP56-F1
#
_entry.id   AF-V5YP56-F1
#
_cell.length_a   1.000
_cell.length_b   1.000
_cell.length_c   1.000
_cell.angle_alpha   90.00
_cell.angle_beta   90.00
_cell.angle_gamma   90.00
#
_symmetry.space_group_name_H-M   'P 1'
#
loop_
_entity.id
_entity.type
_entity.pdbx_description
1 polymer ?
#
loop_
_entity_poly.entity_id
_entity_poly.type
_entity_poly.pdbx_seq_one_letter_code
_entity_poly.pdbx_strand_id
1 'polypeptide(L)'
;MPPLTPALSLNPLVAAPADFIDQFLTNLCERDDDTPEIREELHDQLEALVPALVELRDGGHLGLNMGVVMSMATLPGFVRLAVDDRLSPLSRARCEAIRNRMIARSIRVFFGDRL
;
A
#
# COMPACT_ATOMS: atom_id res chain seq x y z
N MET A 1 35.59 -24.10 -10.92
CA MET A 1 34.60 -23.26 -10.23
C MET A 1 33.23 -23.73 -10.68
N PRO A 2 32.34 -24.18 -9.78
CA PRO A 2 30.97 -24.48 -10.17
C PRO A 2 30.27 -23.20 -10.65
N PRO A 3 29.36 -23.29 -11.63
CA PRO A 3 28.59 -22.13 -12.08
C PRO A 3 27.76 -21.60 -10.91
N LEU A 4 27.80 -20.28 -10.71
CA LEU A 4 26.90 -19.58 -9.80
C LEU A 4 25.48 -19.81 -10.34
N THR A 5 24.72 -20.67 -9.68
CA THR A 5 23.28 -20.79 -9.91
C THR A 5 22.68 -19.39 -9.73
N PRO A 6 21.97 -18.83 -10.72
CA PRO A 6 21.31 -17.56 -10.55
C PRO A 6 20.38 -17.70 -9.33
N ALA A 7 20.60 -16.87 -8.31
CA ALA A 7 19.72 -16.81 -7.18
C ALA A 7 18.32 -16.50 -7.73
N LEU A 8 17.42 -17.50 -7.69
CA LEU A 8 16.02 -17.32 -7.97
C LEU A 8 15.55 -16.22 -7.01
N SER A 9 15.34 -15.02 -7.53
CA SER A 9 14.69 -13.95 -6.79
C SER A 9 13.24 -14.37 -6.60
N LEU A 10 12.97 -15.03 -5.47
CA LEU A 10 11.64 -15.46 -5.07
C LEU A 10 10.87 -14.23 -4.60
N ASN A 11 10.40 -13.43 -5.54
CA ASN A 11 9.50 -12.32 -5.26
C ASN A 11 8.05 -12.80 -5.47
N PRO A 12 7.29 -13.08 -4.39
CA PRO A 12 5.94 -13.63 -4.52
C PRO A 12 4.95 -12.65 -5.14
N LEU A 13 5.29 -11.36 -5.24
CA LEU A 13 4.37 -10.30 -5.69
C LEU A 13 4.41 -10.04 -7.21
N VAL A 14 5.36 -10.65 -7.94
CA VAL A 14 5.59 -10.38 -9.37
C VAL A 14 4.36 -10.66 -10.22
N ALA A 15 3.60 -11.71 -9.88
CA ALA A 15 2.41 -12.13 -10.60
C ALA A 15 1.26 -12.54 -9.67
N ALA A 16 1.33 -12.15 -8.39
CA ALA A 16 0.28 -12.48 -7.43
C ALA A 16 -1.03 -11.76 -7.78
N PRO A 17 -2.20 -12.41 -7.66
CA PRO A 17 -3.47 -11.72 -7.78
C PRO A 17 -3.67 -10.71 -6.63
N ALA A 18 -4.52 -9.71 -6.84
CA ALA A 18 -4.80 -8.67 -5.85
C ALA A 18 -5.24 -9.27 -4.50
N ASP A 19 -6.17 -10.22 -4.51
CA ASP A 19 -6.70 -10.88 -3.31
C ASP A 19 -5.60 -11.58 -2.49
N PHE A 20 -4.60 -12.16 -3.17
CA PHE A 20 -3.46 -12.76 -2.48
C PHE A 20 -2.60 -11.70 -1.80
N ILE A 21 -2.35 -10.58 -2.48
CA ILE A 21 -1.55 -9.48 -1.93
C ILE A 21 -2.27 -8.86 -0.74
N ASP A 22 -3.57 -8.63 -0.86
CA ASP A 22 -4.41 -8.10 0.22
C ASP A 22 -4.38 -8.98 1.47
N GLN A 23 -4.63 -10.28 1.31
CA GLN A 23 -4.58 -11.24 2.41
C GLN A 23 -3.16 -11.37 3.00
N PHE A 24 -2.13 -11.37 2.15
CA PHE A 24 -0.74 -11.44 2.59
C PHE A 24 -0.36 -10.22 3.43
N LEU A 25 -0.72 -9.00 3.01
CA LEU A 25 -0.44 -7.78 3.75
C LEU A 25 -1.27 -7.67 5.01
N THR A 26 -2.54 -8.08 4.96
CA THR A 26 -3.41 -8.18 6.14
C THR A 26 -2.74 -9.06 7.20
N ASN A 27 -2.33 -10.29 6.85
CA ASN A 27 -1.65 -11.21 7.77
C ASN A 27 -0.31 -10.67 8.30
N LEU A 28 0.38 -9.82 7.54
CA LEU A 28 1.65 -9.21 7.94
C LEU A 28 1.44 -8.06 8.94
N CYS A 29 0.31 -7.36 8.84
CA CYS A 29 0.02 -6.16 9.60
C CYS A 29 -0.93 -6.39 10.77
N GLU A 30 -1.75 -7.44 10.75
CA GLU A 30 -2.63 -7.80 11.87
C GLU A 30 -1.82 -8.17 13.10
N ARG A 31 -2.10 -7.47 14.21
CA ARG A 31 -1.57 -7.81 15.53
C ARG A 31 -2.72 -8.09 16.49
N ASP A 32 -2.51 -9.07 17.38
CA ASP A 32 -3.52 -9.48 18.36
C ASP A 32 -3.94 -8.31 19.29
N ASP A 33 -3.07 -7.33 19.49
CA ASP A 33 -3.26 -6.16 20.37
C ASP A 33 -3.86 -4.92 19.68
N ASP A 34 -4.14 -4.96 18.37
CA ASP A 34 -4.70 -3.80 17.66
C ASP A 34 -6.15 -3.51 18.06
N THR A 35 -6.46 -2.24 18.29
CA THR A 35 -7.83 -1.78 18.52
C THR A 35 -8.68 -1.89 17.25
N PRO A 36 -10.02 -1.98 17.35
CA PRO A 36 -10.90 -2.03 16.17
C PRO A 36 -10.66 -0.89 15.18
N GLU A 37 -10.37 0.32 15.67
CA GLU A 37 -10.13 1.51 14.85
C GLU A 37 -8.82 1.41 14.05
N ILE A 38 -7.79 0.79 14.62
CA ILE A 38 -6.52 0.55 13.93
C ILE A 38 -6.71 -0.48 12.82
N ARG A 39 -7.50 -1.54 13.08
CA ARG A 39 -7.81 -2.57 12.08
C ARG A 39 -8.64 -2.03 10.93
N GLU A 40 -9.67 -1.23 11.22
CA GLU A 40 -10.49 -0.57 10.20
C GLU A 40 -9.64 0.34 9.31
N GLU A 41 -8.75 1.12 9.91
CA GLU A 41 -7.84 1.97 9.16
C GLU A 41 -6.85 1.17 8.31
N LEU A 42 -6.28 0.09 8.84
CA LEU A 42 -5.42 -0.80 8.08
C LEU A 42 -6.16 -1.36 6.86
N HIS A 43 -7.39 -1.84 7.04
CA HIS A 43 -8.21 -2.37 5.97
C HIS A 43 -8.50 -1.32 4.90
N ASP A 44 -8.89 -0.11 5.30
CA ASP A 44 -9.11 1.02 4.38
C ASP A 44 -7.84 1.37 3.59
N GLN A 45 -6.67 1.36 4.24
CA GLN A 45 -5.40 1.61 3.58
C GLN A 45 -5.06 0.51 2.56
N LEU A 46 -5.28 -0.76 2.89
CA LEU A 46 -5.05 -1.88 1.98
C LEU A 46 -6.03 -1.87 0.79
N GLU A 47 -7.30 -1.56 1.02
CA GLU A 47 -8.33 -1.44 -0.03
C GLU A 47 -7.97 -0.37 -1.08
N ALA A 48 -7.28 0.69 -0.66
CA ALA A 48 -6.77 1.71 -1.58
C ALA A 48 -5.42 1.32 -2.20
N LEU A 49 -4.50 0.76 -1.41
CA LEU A 49 -3.12 0.51 -1.82
C LEU A 49 -3.01 -0.66 -2.81
N VAL A 50 -3.64 -1.79 -2.50
CA VAL A 50 -3.46 -3.04 -3.27
C VAL A 50 -3.91 -2.88 -4.72
N PRO A 51 -5.11 -2.34 -5.02
CA PRO A 51 -5.54 -2.15 -6.40
C PRO A 51 -4.59 -1.22 -7.17
N ALA A 52 -4.11 -0.14 -6.55
CA ALA A 52 -3.18 0.79 -7.20
C ALA A 52 -1.83 0.13 -7.52
N LEU A 53 -1.28 -0.67 -6.61
CA LEU A 53 -0.01 -1.38 -6.83
C LEU A 53 -0.14 -2.46 -7.91
N VAL A 54 -1.25 -3.19 -7.92
CA VAL A 54 -1.56 -4.19 -8.96
C VAL A 54 -1.75 -3.52 -10.31
N GLU A 55 -2.49 -2.42 -10.38
CA GLU A 55 -2.72 -1.67 -11.61
C GLU A 55 -1.41 -1.15 -12.23
N LEU A 56 -0.53 -0.55 -11.42
CA LEU A 56 0.79 -0.11 -11.88
C LEU A 56 1.68 -1.27 -12.32
N ARG A 57 1.61 -2.42 -11.63
CA ARG A 57 2.37 -3.61 -12.00
C ARG A 57 1.88 -4.18 -13.32
N ASP A 58 0.58 -4.39 -13.46
CA ASP A 58 -0.04 -5.02 -14.63
C ASP A 58 0.04 -4.10 -15.86
N GLY A 59 0.08 -2.78 -15.65
CA GLY A 59 0.42 -1.78 -16.67
C GLY A 59 1.91 -1.72 -17.03
N GLY A 60 2.77 -2.50 -16.38
CA GLY A 60 4.23 -2.54 -16.64
C GLY A 60 4.99 -1.31 -16.12
N HIS A 61 4.38 -0.53 -15.23
CA HIS A 61 4.94 0.71 -14.69
C HIS A 61 5.73 0.51 -13.39
N LEU A 62 5.61 -0.67 -12.77
CA LEU A 62 6.18 -0.95 -11.46
C LEU A 62 6.59 -2.42 -11.30
N GLY A 63 7.85 -2.65 -10.94
CA GLY A 63 8.32 -3.96 -10.47
C GLY A 63 7.92 -4.19 -9.02
N LEU A 64 6.74 -4.76 -8.78
CA LEU A 64 6.19 -4.91 -7.44
C LEU A 64 7.02 -5.87 -6.59
N ASN A 65 7.48 -5.39 -5.43
CA ASN A 65 8.19 -6.16 -4.41
C ASN A 65 7.89 -5.55 -3.03
N MET A 66 8.29 -6.22 -1.94
CA MET A 66 7.97 -5.73 -0.59
C MET A 66 8.53 -4.35 -0.27
N GLY A 67 9.72 -3.99 -0.77
CA GLY A 67 10.28 -2.65 -0.56
C GLY A 67 9.42 -1.57 -1.21
N VAL A 68 8.86 -1.85 -2.39
CA VAL A 68 7.92 -0.96 -3.08
C VAL A 68 6.62 -0.84 -2.30
N VAL A 69 6.05 -1.96 -1.85
CA VAL A 69 4.81 -1.96 -1.04
C VAL A 69 5.00 -1.09 0.21
N MET A 70 6.07 -1.33 0.98
CA MET A 70 6.36 -0.58 2.20
C MET A 70 6.61 0.90 1.94
N SER A 71 7.26 1.25 0.81
CA SER A 71 7.46 2.66 0.44
C SER A 71 6.14 3.35 0.09
N MET A 72 5.20 2.64 -0.53
CA MET A 72 3.92 3.20 -0.98
C MET A 72 2.87 3.19 0.14
N ALA A 73 2.98 2.31 1.13
CA ALA A 73 2.16 2.24 2.34
C ALA A 73 2.51 3.35 3.37
N THR A 74 2.82 4.55 2.89
CA THR A 74 3.17 5.70 3.72
C THR A 74 2.43 6.94 3.22
N LEU A 75 2.34 7.99 4.04
CA LEU A 75 1.74 9.25 3.58
C LEU A 75 2.41 9.79 2.29
N PRO A 76 3.75 9.87 2.18
CA PRO A 76 4.40 10.23 0.90
C PRO A 76 4.05 9.28 -0.26
N GLY A 77 3.88 8.00 0.03
CA GLY A 77 3.43 7.00 -0.95
C GLY A 77 2.04 7.29 -1.48
N PHE A 78 1.06 7.48 -0.60
CA PHE A 78 -0.31 7.85 -0.97
C PHE A 78 -0.39 9.22 -1.67
N VAL A 79 0.47 10.19 -1.31
CA VAL A 79 0.59 11.46 -2.05
C VAL A 79 0.99 11.20 -3.50
N ARG A 80 1.98 10.34 -3.74
CA ARG A 80 2.42 9.98 -5.10
C ARG A 80 1.34 9.25 -5.88
N LEU A 81 0.69 8.25 -5.27
CA LEU A 81 -0.36 7.47 -5.91
C LEU A 81 -1.60 8.33 -6.24
N ALA A 82 -1.97 9.27 -5.38
CA ALA A 82 -3.12 10.15 -5.59
C ALA A 82 -2.99 11.04 -6.85
N VAL A 83 -1.77 11.30 -7.33
CA VAL A 83 -1.49 12.14 -8.50
C VAL A 83 -0.88 11.35 -9.67
N ASP A 84 -0.86 10.02 -9.59
CA ASP A 84 -0.24 9.19 -10.63
C ASP A 84 -1.19 9.02 -11.82
N ASP A 85 -0.90 9.70 -12.92
CA ASP A 85 -1.74 9.69 -14.12
C ASP A 85 -1.88 8.30 -14.78
N ARG A 86 -1.00 7.36 -14.43
CA ARG A 86 -1.04 5.97 -14.91
C ARG A 86 -2.09 5.11 -14.21
N LEU A 87 -2.58 5.56 -13.05
CA LEU A 87 -3.68 4.91 -12.35
C LEU A 87 -5.03 5.33 -12.92
N SER A 88 -6.02 4.46 -12.75
CA SER A 88 -7.40 4.76 -13.04
C SER A 88 -7.91 5.89 -12.13
N PRO A 89 -8.93 6.64 -12.58
CA PRO A 89 -9.56 7.67 -11.75
C PRO A 89 -10.04 7.14 -10.40
N LEU A 90 -10.52 5.88 -10.36
CA LEU A 90 -10.98 5.23 -9.13
C LEU A 90 -9.83 4.96 -8.15
N SER A 91 -8.75 4.33 -8.63
CA SER A 91 -7.56 4.06 -7.81
C SER A 91 -6.96 5.36 -7.26
N ARG A 92 -6.84 6.41 -8.09
CA ARG A 92 -6.39 7.73 -7.63
C ARG A 92 -7.28 8.32 -6.54
N ALA A 93 -8.60 8.30 -6.74
CA ALA A 93 -9.56 8.85 -5.78
C ALA A 93 -9.50 8.14 -4.42
N ARG A 94 -9.33 6.80 -4.42
CA ARG A 94 -9.15 6.01 -3.20
C ARG A 94 -7.84 6.38 -2.48
N CYS A 95 -6.72 6.46 -3.20
CA CYS A 95 -5.45 6.89 -2.62
C CYS A 95 -5.51 8.33 -2.07
N GLU A 96 -6.23 9.22 -2.75
CA GLU A 96 -6.47 10.59 -2.29
C GLU A 96 -7.30 10.62 -0.99
N ALA A 97 -8.34 9.79 -0.87
CA ALA A 97 -9.14 9.70 0.35
C ALA A 97 -8.28 9.26 1.55
N ILE A 98 -7.43 8.24 1.38
CA ILE A 98 -6.51 7.78 2.42
C ILE A 98 -5.48 8.87 2.77
N ARG A 99 -4.87 9.51 1.77
CA ARG A 99 -3.96 10.65 1.97
C ARG A 99 -4.61 11.72 2.84
N ASN A 100 -5.83 12.14 2.51
CA ASN A 100 -6.54 13.19 3.23
C ASN A 100 -6.85 12.77 4.67
N ARG A 101 -7.23 11.51 4.90
CA ARG A 101 -7.48 10.96 6.24
C ARG A 101 -6.21 10.95 7.08
N MET A 102 -5.08 10.51 6.52
CA MET A 102 -3.77 10.52 7.20
C MET A 102 -3.37 11.94 7.59
N ILE A 103 -3.51 12.92 6.69
CA ILE A 103 -3.20 14.34 6.96
C ILE A 103 -4.11 14.88 8.07
N ALA A 104 -5.42 14.67 7.97
CA ALA A 104 -6.37 15.14 8.98
C ALA A 104 -6.05 14.58 10.37
N ARG A 105 -5.65 13.29 10.43
CA ARG A 105 -5.22 12.68 11.69
C ARG A 105 -3.91 13.29 12.20
N SER A 106 -2.90 13.47 11.35
CA SER A 106 -1.65 14.13 11.75
C SER A 106 -1.91 15.51 12.33
N ILE A 107 -2.78 16.31 11.68
CA ILE A 107 -3.19 17.63 12.17
C ILE A 107 -3.85 17.51 13.55
N ARG A 108 -4.82 16.60 13.74
CA ARG A 108 -5.45 16.39 15.05
C ARG A 108 -4.44 16.00 16.14
N VAL A 109 -3.45 15.16 15.82
CA VAL A 109 -2.39 14.78 16.77
C VAL A 109 -1.50 15.97 17.14
N PHE A 110 -1.14 16.82 16.17
CA PHE A 110 -0.27 17.98 16.41
C PHE A 110 -0.97 19.14 17.11
N PHE A 111 -2.24 19.38 16.82
CA PHE A 111 -2.98 20.55 17.31
C PHE A 111 -3.98 20.23 18.44
N GLY A 112 -4.27 18.94 18.69
CA GLY A 112 -5.25 18.47 19.68
C GLY A 112 -6.69 18.89 19.36
N ASP A 113 -7.66 18.47 20.19
CA ASP A 113 -9.07 18.90 20.15
C ASP A 113 -9.27 20.39 20.55
N ARG A 114 -8.27 21.25 20.29
CA ARG A 114 -8.31 22.70 20.60
C ARG A 114 -8.84 23.55 19.43
N LEU A 115 -9.37 22.90 18.39
CA LEU A 115 -10.19 23.49 17.34
C LEU A 115 -11.66 23.16 17.61
#